data_AF-A0AA51J8W6-F1
#
_entry.id   AF-A0AA51J8W6-F1
#
_cell.length_a   1.000
_cell.length_b   1.000
_cell.length_c   1.000
_cell.angle_alpha   90.00
_cell.angle_beta   90.00
_cell.angle_gamma   90.00
#
_symmetry.space_group_name_H-M   'P 1'
#
loop_
_entity.id
_entity.type
_entity.pdbx_description
1 polymer ?
#
loop_
_entity_poly.entity_id
_entity_poly.type
_entity_poly.pdbx_seq_one_letter_code
_entity_poly.pdbx_strand_id
1 'polypeptide(L)'
;MFTSIKNFLQRHKRKFIVTGAVFGSLYLLMSYAQKRLREWQEKEAKKFFDMTRKKQHFESTERTCNQTILSLSKIVSENILIIRNTEEIVQKLQDKPDNKVTLWEQMKIMIFTRICVLVYALSILNVILRVQLNVIGG
;
A
#
# COMPACT_ATOMS: atom_id res chain seq x y z
N MET A 1 67.83 -17.24 25.38
CA MET A 1 66.41 -17.39 25.80
C MET A 1 65.57 -18.24 24.84
N PHE A 2 65.76 -18.13 23.52
CA PHE A 2 65.03 -18.94 22.52
C PHE A 2 65.33 -20.46 22.55
N THR A 3 66.51 -20.89 23.02
CA THR A 3 66.90 -22.31 23.05
C THR A 3 66.15 -23.12 24.12
N SER A 4 65.85 -22.53 25.30
CA SER A 4 65.04 -23.18 26.33
C SER A 4 63.57 -23.33 25.91
N ILE A 5 63.03 -22.33 25.20
CA ILE A 5 61.68 -22.38 24.62
C ILE A 5 61.59 -23.49 23.56
N LYS A 6 62.64 -23.64 22.74
CA LYS A 6 62.71 -24.68 21.69
C LYS A 6 62.75 -26.09 22.27
N ASN A 7 63.54 -26.31 23.33
CA ASN A 7 63.65 -27.60 24.02
C ASN A 7 62.38 -27.96 24.81
N PHE A 8 61.73 -26.96 25.44
CA PHE A 8 60.46 -27.14 26.15
C PHE A 8 59.31 -27.46 25.19
N LEU A 9 59.24 -26.76 24.05
CA LEU A 9 58.32 -27.06 22.97
C LEU A 9 58.56 -28.48 22.46
N GLN A 10 59.79 -28.89 22.16
CA GLN A 10 60.12 -30.24 21.68
C GLN A 10 59.64 -31.35 22.63
N ARG A 11 59.75 -31.16 23.95
CA ARG A 11 59.32 -32.15 24.95
C ARG A 11 57.80 -32.22 25.12
N HIS A 12 57.05 -31.15 24.78
CA HIS A 12 55.59 -31.08 24.87
C HIS A 12 54.86 -30.90 23.53
N LYS A 13 55.53 -31.10 22.38
CA LYS A 13 55.00 -30.89 21.02
C LYS A 13 53.61 -31.51 20.81
N ARG A 14 53.39 -32.74 21.30
CA ARG A 14 52.08 -33.42 21.21
C ARG A 14 50.97 -32.66 21.94
N LYS A 15 51.25 -32.11 23.12
CA LYS A 15 50.24 -31.37 23.91
C LYS A 15 49.89 -30.04 23.22
N PHE A 16 50.88 -29.31 22.69
CA PHE A 16 50.63 -28.07 21.95
C PHE A 16 49.83 -28.29 20.66
N ILE A 17 50.13 -29.36 19.91
CA ILE A 17 49.39 -29.71 18.68
C ILE A 17 47.94 -30.06 19.03
N VAL A 18 47.71 -30.89 20.06
CA VAL A 18 46.34 -31.27 20.47
C VAL A 18 45.55 -30.06 20.95
N THR A 19 46.15 -29.22 21.80
CA THR A 19 45.48 -28.00 22.29
C THR A 19 45.17 -27.03 21.15
N GLY A 20 46.12 -26.79 20.24
CA GLY A 20 45.90 -25.95 19.06
C GLY A 20 44.81 -26.49 18.13
N ALA A 21 44.75 -27.80 17.92
CA ALA A 21 43.70 -28.44 17.12
C ALA A 21 42.31 -28.28 17.75
N VAL A 22 42.22 -28.44 19.07
CA VAL A 22 40.96 -28.25 19.83
C VAL A 22 40.49 -26.80 19.72
N PHE A 23 41.34 -25.82 20.01
CA PHE A 23 40.97 -24.40 19.90
C PHE A 23 40.62 -23.99 18.46
N GLY A 24 41.38 -24.48 17.46
CA GLY A 24 41.09 -24.24 16.05
C GLY A 24 39.72 -24.80 15.64
N SER A 25 39.40 -26.04 16.05
CA SER A 25 38.10 -26.66 15.77
C SER A 25 36.94 -25.91 16.43
N LEU A 26 37.11 -25.46 17.68
CA LEU A 26 36.10 -24.69 18.40
C LEU A 26 35.86 -23.32 17.74
N TYR A 27 36.92 -22.64 17.32
CA TYR A 27 36.83 -21.37 16.60
C TYR A 27 36.11 -21.51 15.24
N LEU A 28 36.44 -22.56 14.47
CA LEU A 28 35.77 -22.84 13.19
C LEU A 28 34.27 -23.13 13.39
N LEU A 29 33.91 -23.94 14.40
CA LEU A 29 32.51 -24.22 14.71
C LEU A 29 31.76 -22.95 15.14
N MET A 30 32.37 -22.12 15.99
CA MET A 30 31.75 -20.90 16.48
C MET A 30 31.55 -19.87 15.36
N SER A 31 32.56 -19.65 14.52
CA SER A 31 32.44 -18.75 13.37
C SER A 31 31.42 -19.26 12.35
N TYR A 32 31.33 -20.57 12.13
CA TYR A 32 30.31 -21.18 11.28
C TYR A 32 28.90 -20.96 11.85
N ALA A 33 28.70 -21.15 13.15
CA ALA A 33 27.42 -20.93 13.81
C ALA A 33 26.98 -19.45 13.73
N GLN A 34 27.90 -18.52 14.01
CA GLN A 34 27.63 -17.08 13.89
C GLN A 34 27.26 -16.68 12.46
N LYS A 35 28.00 -17.19 11.46
CA LYS A 35 27.71 -16.93 10.05
C LYS A 35 26.35 -17.49 9.65
N ARG A 36 26.04 -18.73 10.03
CA ARG A 36 24.75 -19.39 9.77
C ARG A 36 23.58 -18.61 10.38
N LEU A 37 23.72 -18.15 11.62
CA LEU A 37 22.70 -17.39 12.32
C LEU A 37 22.45 -16.03 11.65
N ARG A 38 23.52 -15.33 11.26
CA ARG A 38 23.42 -14.05 10.54
C ARG A 38 22.72 -14.21 9.19
N GLU A 39 23.09 -15.23 8.43
CA GLU A 39 22.44 -15.55 7.15
C GLU A 39 20.94 -15.85 7.32
N TRP A 40 20.53 -16.48 8.43
CA TRP A 40 19.12 -16.74 8.72
C TRP A 40 18.37 -15.45 9.06
N GLN A 41 18.93 -14.61 9.93
CA GLN A 41 18.36 -13.30 10.27
C GLN A 41 18.25 -12.38 9.06
N GLU A 42 19.27 -12.33 8.21
CA GLU A 42 19.27 -11.53 6.98
C GLU A 42 18.19 -12.02 5.99
N LYS A 43 18.01 -13.34 5.86
CA LYS A 43 16.95 -13.91 5.01
C LYS A 43 15.55 -13.60 5.54
N GLU A 44 15.34 -13.70 6.84
CA GLU A 44 14.04 -13.35 7.46
C GLU A 44 13.77 -11.86 7.35
N ALA A 45 14.76 -11.01 7.69
CA ALA A 45 14.67 -9.57 7.54
C ALA A 45 14.33 -9.19 6.09
N LYS A 46 15.01 -9.78 5.10
CA LYS A 46 14.72 -9.53 3.67
C LYS A 46 13.28 -9.89 3.31
N LYS A 47 12.80 -11.07 3.70
CA LYS A 47 11.39 -11.48 3.46
C LYS A 47 10.40 -10.51 4.11
N PHE A 48 10.69 -10.10 5.34
CA PHE A 48 9.86 -9.14 6.08
C PHE A 48 9.84 -7.77 5.40
N PHE A 49 10.98 -7.26 4.94
CA PHE A 49 11.09 -6.01 4.20
C PHE A 49 10.32 -6.07 2.87
N ASP A 50 10.48 -7.15 2.10
CA ASP A 50 9.79 -7.31 0.81
C ASP A 50 8.26 -7.35 1.00
N MET A 51 7.78 -8.06 2.03
CA MET A 51 6.35 -8.12 2.36
C MET A 51 5.81 -6.78 2.84
N THR A 52 6.57 -6.08 3.70
CA THR A 52 6.21 -4.76 4.21
C THR A 52 6.13 -3.74 3.08
N ARG A 53 7.11 -3.74 2.17
CA ARG A 53 7.15 -2.85 1.02
C ARG A 53 5.93 -3.06 0.11
N LYS A 54 5.57 -4.31 -0.20
CA LYS A 54 4.36 -4.62 -0.99
C LYS A 54 3.09 -4.13 -0.30
N LYS A 55 2.97 -4.34 1.01
CA LYS A 55 1.82 -3.88 1.80
C LYS A 55 1.73 -2.36 1.83
N GLN A 56 2.84 -1.67 2.06
CA GLN A 56 2.89 -0.20 2.06
C GLN A 56 2.54 0.37 0.69
N HIS A 57 3.02 -0.25 -0.39
CA HIS A 57 2.67 0.14 -1.75
C HIS A 57 1.17 0.02 -1.99
N PHE A 58 0.57 -1.12 -1.64
CA PHE A 58 -0.87 -1.34 -1.74
C PHE A 58 -1.69 -0.33 -0.92
N GLU A 59 -1.32 -0.11 0.35
CA GLU A 59 -1.99 0.85 1.22
C GLU A 59 -1.87 2.30 0.70
N SER A 60 -0.72 2.65 0.12
CA SER A 60 -0.52 3.96 -0.49
C SER A 60 -1.39 4.13 -1.73
N THR A 61 -1.45 3.14 -2.62
CA THR A 61 -2.29 3.17 -3.83
C THR A 61 -3.77 3.27 -3.48
N GLU A 62 -4.24 2.49 -2.50
CA GLU A 62 -5.63 2.58 -2.02
C GLU A 62 -5.95 3.95 -1.40
N ARG A 63 -5.03 4.53 -0.61
CA ARG A 63 -5.21 5.90 -0.08
C ARG A 63 -5.32 6.94 -1.19
N THR A 64 -4.41 6.89 -2.17
CA THR A 64 -4.46 7.78 -3.34
C THR A 64 -5.77 7.60 -4.09
N CYS A 65 -6.19 6.36 -4.36
CA CYS A 65 -7.46 6.06 -5.02
C CYS A 65 -8.66 6.68 -4.28
N ASN A 66 -8.74 6.48 -2.96
CA ASN A 66 -9.83 7.03 -2.16
C ASN A 66 -9.82 8.57 -2.17
N GLN A 67 -8.65 9.22 -2.09
CA GLN A 67 -8.54 10.67 -2.20
C GLN A 67 -8.99 11.18 -3.58
N THR A 68 -8.57 10.51 -4.65
CA THR A 68 -8.97 10.87 -6.03
C THR A 68 -10.47 10.68 -6.24
N ILE A 69 -11.06 9.58 -5.74
CA ILE A 69 -12.51 9.34 -5.79
C ILE A 69 -13.26 10.49 -5.11
N LEU A 70 -12.86 10.90 -3.91
CA LEU A 70 -13.54 11.97 -3.18
C LEU A 70 -13.46 13.31 -3.93
N SER A 71 -12.28 13.65 -4.46
CA SER A 71 -12.08 14.87 -5.23
C SER A 71 -12.92 14.89 -6.51
N LEU A 72 -12.85 13.82 -7.32
CA LEU A 72 -13.57 13.73 -8.59
C LEU A 72 -15.08 13.54 -8.39
N SER A 73 -15.51 12.83 -7.33
CA SER A 73 -16.92 12.69 -6.97
C SER A 73 -17.58 14.04 -6.75
N LYS A 74 -16.88 14.97 -6.07
CA LYS A 74 -17.38 16.33 -5.85
C LYS A 74 -17.54 17.06 -7.18
N ILE A 75 -16.52 17.04 -8.02
CA ILE A 75 -16.53 17.69 -9.35
C ILE A 75 -17.67 17.12 -10.21
N VAL A 76 -17.81 15.80 -10.30
CA VAL A 76 -18.87 15.13 -11.08
C VAL A 76 -20.24 15.51 -10.55
N SER A 77 -20.42 15.51 -9.22
CA SER A 77 -21.69 15.89 -8.60
C SER A 77 -22.07 17.32 -8.95
N GLU A 78 -21.15 18.28 -8.77
CA GLU A 78 -21.37 19.70 -9.08
C GLU A 78 -21.74 19.92 -10.55
N ASN A 79 -21.03 19.27 -11.49
CA ASN A 79 -21.35 19.35 -12.92
C ASN A 79 -22.75 18.79 -13.24
N ILE A 80 -23.14 17.68 -12.62
CA ILE A 80 -24.49 17.12 -12.81
C ILE A 80 -25.56 18.08 -12.24
N LEU A 81 -25.28 18.78 -11.14
CA LEU A 81 -26.21 19.78 -10.59
C LEU A 81 -26.40 20.96 -11.55
N ILE A 82 -25.32 21.41 -12.19
CA ILE A 82 -25.36 22.51 -13.17
C ILE A 82 -26.15 22.10 -14.42
N ILE A 83 -25.90 20.91 -14.97
CA ILE A 83 -26.58 20.43 -16.19
C ILE A 83 -28.07 20.16 -15.94
N ARG A 84 -28.44 19.65 -14.75
CA ARG A 84 -29.84 19.43 -14.34
C ARG A 84 -30.23 20.38 -13.22
N ASN A 85 -30.15 21.68 -13.52
CA ASN A 85 -30.55 22.71 -12.58
C ASN A 85 -32.08 22.70 -12.41
N THR A 86 -32.52 22.35 -11.20
CA THR A 86 -33.93 22.39 -10.79
C THR A 86 -34.36 23.76 -10.25
N GLU A 87 -33.42 24.65 -9.94
CA GLU A 87 -33.68 25.97 -9.34
C GLU A 87 -34.52 26.85 -10.26
N GLU A 88 -34.32 26.77 -11.59
CA GLU A 88 -35.10 27.55 -12.55
C GLU A 88 -36.58 27.14 -12.53
N ILE A 89 -36.88 25.84 -12.40
CA ILE A 89 -38.27 25.36 -12.30
C ILE A 89 -38.86 25.74 -10.94
N VAL A 90 -38.07 25.66 -9.87
CA VAL A 90 -38.51 26.06 -8.52
C VAL A 90 -38.84 27.55 -8.46
N GLN A 91 -38.02 28.41 -9.07
CA GLN A 91 -38.30 29.84 -9.19
C GLN A 91 -39.58 30.10 -9.98
N LYS A 92 -39.73 29.48 -11.16
CA LYS A 92 -40.97 29.58 -11.95
C LYS A 92 -42.19 29.13 -11.17
N LEU A 93 -42.08 28.12 -10.32
CA LEU A 93 -43.18 27.66 -9.45
C LEU A 93 -43.54 28.65 -8.33
N GLN A 94 -42.59 29.45 -7.86
CA GLN A 94 -42.83 30.49 -6.84
C GLN A 94 -43.63 31.68 -7.40
N ASP A 95 -43.44 32.02 -8.68
CA ASP A 95 -44.11 33.14 -9.36
C ASP A 95 -45.58 32.86 -9.74
N LYS A 96 -46.19 31.78 -9.22
CA LYS A 96 -47.59 31.36 -9.47
C LYS A 96 -47.99 31.36 -10.97
N PRO A 97 -47.35 30.52 -11.78
CA PRO A 97 -47.65 30.41 -13.21
C PRO A 97 -48.95 29.64 -13.45
N ASP A 98 -49.65 29.96 -14.54
CA ASP A 98 -50.87 29.26 -14.94
C ASP A 98 -50.62 27.77 -15.26
N ASN A 99 -49.41 27.44 -15.73
CA ASN A 99 -48.98 26.10 -16.10
C ASN A 99 -48.33 25.32 -14.93
N LYS A 100 -48.96 25.34 -13.76
CA LYS A 100 -48.41 24.69 -12.54
C LYS A 100 -48.20 23.18 -12.70
N VAL A 101 -49.17 22.46 -13.27
CA VAL A 101 -49.14 20.98 -13.34
C VAL A 101 -47.97 20.48 -14.20
N THR A 102 -47.73 21.11 -15.35
CA THR A 102 -46.66 20.73 -16.27
C THR A 102 -45.28 21.00 -15.67
N LEU A 103 -45.10 22.10 -14.93
CA LEU A 103 -43.85 22.40 -14.23
C LEU A 103 -43.54 21.37 -13.13
N TRP A 104 -44.55 20.91 -12.39
CA TRP A 104 -44.37 19.84 -11.40
C TRP A 104 -43.98 18.50 -12.03
N GLU A 105 -44.55 18.17 -13.20
CA GLU A 105 -44.16 16.96 -13.94
C GLU A 105 -42.72 17.04 -14.46
N GLN A 106 -42.34 18.17 -15.04
CA GLN A 106 -40.96 18.40 -15.48
C GLN A 106 -39.97 18.32 -14.31
N MET A 107 -40.31 18.90 -13.15
CA MET A 107 -39.49 18.83 -11.96
C MET A 107 -39.29 17.39 -11.48
N LYS A 108 -40.37 16.59 -11.45
CA LYS A 108 -40.30 15.16 -11.08
C LYS A 108 -39.34 14.40 -12.01
N ILE A 109 -39.53 14.50 -13.32
CA ILE A 109 -38.69 13.81 -14.31
C ILE A 109 -37.23 14.22 -14.14
N MET A 110 -36.97 15.50 -13.86
CA MET A 110 -35.63 16.00 -13.65
C MET A 110 -34.95 15.50 -12.39
N ILE A 111 -35.65 15.47 -11.26
CA ILE A 111 -35.12 14.93 -10.01
C ILE A 111 -34.82 13.43 -10.17
N PHE A 112 -35.74 12.66 -10.75
CA PHE A 112 -35.51 11.23 -11.01
C PHE A 112 -34.30 11.00 -11.91
N THR A 113 -34.22 11.75 -13.01
CA THR A 113 -33.06 11.61 -13.92
C THR A 113 -31.75 11.97 -13.21
N ARG A 114 -31.75 13.04 -12.41
CA ARG A 114 -30.55 13.50 -11.68
C ARG A 114 -30.07 12.45 -10.68
N ILE A 115 -30.97 11.82 -9.93
CA ILE A 115 -30.61 10.76 -8.97
C ILE A 115 -30.04 9.55 -9.72
N CYS A 116 -30.71 9.08 -10.78
CA CYS A 116 -30.22 7.95 -11.57
C CYS A 116 -28.83 8.23 -12.15
N VAL A 117 -28.63 9.39 -12.79
CA VAL A 117 -27.35 9.77 -13.38
C VAL A 117 -26.26 9.90 -12.32
N LEU A 118 -26.54 10.48 -11.15
CA LEU A 118 -25.57 10.56 -10.05
C LEU A 118 -25.11 9.18 -9.59
N VAL A 119 -26.05 8.25 -9.36
CA VAL A 119 -25.72 6.88 -8.91
C VAL A 119 -24.87 6.16 -9.97
N TYR A 120 -25.26 6.23 -11.24
CA TYR A 120 -24.50 5.63 -12.33
C TYR A 120 -23.11 6.25 -12.50
N ALA A 121 -23.01 7.58 -12.51
CA ALA A 121 -21.73 8.27 -12.70
C ALA A 121 -20.75 7.99 -11.56
N LEU A 122 -21.21 8.05 -10.30
CA LEU A 122 -20.35 7.83 -9.14
C LEU A 122 -19.92 6.36 -9.00
N SER A 123 -20.79 5.41 -9.35
CA SER A 123 -20.43 3.98 -9.34
C SER A 123 -19.40 3.65 -10.41
N ILE A 124 -19.58 4.13 -11.65
CA ILE A 124 -18.61 3.99 -12.73
C ILE A 124 -17.27 4.63 -12.34
N LEU A 125 -17.29 5.84 -11.77
CA LEU A 125 -16.10 6.55 -11.30
C LEU A 125 -15.32 5.73 -10.25
N ASN A 126 -16.01 5.12 -9.28
CA ASN A 126 -15.36 4.32 -8.25
C ASN A 126 -14.70 3.07 -8.83
N VAL A 127 -15.41 2.33 -9.68
CA VAL A 127 -14.90 1.11 -10.33
C VAL A 127 -13.72 1.44 -11.23
N ILE A 128 -13.83 2.47 -12.07
CA ILE A 128 -12.78 2.80 -13.05
C ILE A 128 -11.49 3.25 -12.35
N LEU A 129 -11.57 4.07 -11.30
CA LEU A 129 -10.40 4.54 -10.57
C LEU A 129 -9.70 3.41 -9.81
N ARG A 130 -10.46 2.49 -9.20
CA ARG A 130 -9.88 1.32 -8.54
C ARG A 130 -9.16 0.41 -9.55
N VAL A 131 -9.77 0.17 -10.71
CA VAL A 131 -9.14 -0.64 -11.76
C VAL A 131 -7.89 0.06 -12.31
N GLN A 132 -7.97 1.33 -12.69
CA GLN A 132 -6.85 2.06 -13.26
C GLN A 132 -5.67 2.17 -12.29
N LEU A 133 -5.92 2.53 -11.02
CA LEU A 133 -4.85 2.71 -10.04
C LEU A 133 -4.24 1.39 -9.58
N ASN A 134 -5.02 0.31 -9.49
CA ASN A 134 -4.47 -1.01 -9.18
C ASN A 134 -3.71 -1.63 -10.37
N VAL A 135 -4.06 -1.31 -11.61
CA VAL A 135 -3.28 -1.73 -12.80
C VAL A 135 -1.99 -0.93 -12.93
N ILE A 136 -2.01 0.37 -12.65
CA ILE A 136 -0.81 1.22 -12.71
C ILE A 136 0.13 0.96 -11.52
N GLY A 137 -0.44 0.64 -10.35
CA GLY A 137 0.29 0.39 -9.11
C GLY A 137 0.59 -1.08 -8.81
N GLY A 138 0.13 -2.02 -9.62
CA GLY A 138 0.49 -3.44 -9.54
C GLY A 138 1.81 -3.72 -10.24
#